data_AF-A4CNY6-F1
#
_entry.id   AF-A4CNY6-F1
#
_cell.length_a   1.000
_cell.length_b   1.000
_cell.length_c   1.000
_cell.angle_alpha   90.00
_cell.angle_beta   90.00
_cell.angle_gamma   90.00
#
_symmetry.space_group_name_H-M   'P 1'
#
loop_
_entity.id
_entity.type
_entity.pdbx_description
1 polymer ?
#
loop_
_entity_poly.entity_id
_entity_poly.type
_entity_poly.pdbx_seq_one_letter_code
_entity_poly.pdbx_strand_id
1 'polypeptide(L)'
;MNPPVKPSQSDNAHKDIPGNPSTAKSSQVALRQEARADALRVLSPDDWAFWKENGYIVIKGAVPREQAQKTAEFLWEFDEKDPDNPETWYAPPRAEIQMKELAGTGMVEVYNNQALWNNRQAPRVYDAFVDIWGTERLWVTIDRANLNFPMRPGHEYKGFIHWDYDPETRPQQVQGVLALADQTDPEMGGFQCIPWLFRNYDTWKQTQPEDRDRFKPDITGLEDKIVKVPMEAGDLLIFNSLQPHGIRPNRSDNKVRIAQYISMMPAEESNRELREWRIRSWKDRVAPEGYAFPGDPRNWEQERYPRAELSPLGEKLLGLRDW
;
A
#
# COMPACT_ATOMS: atom_id res chain seq x y z
N MET A 1 -13.80 8.20 38.74
CA MET A 1 -13.10 7.52 37.64
C MET A 1 -12.43 8.61 36.83
N ASN A 2 -11.09 8.63 36.77
CA ASN A 2 -10.39 9.60 35.94
C ASN A 2 -10.65 9.28 34.46
N PRO A 3 -10.85 10.29 33.60
CA PRO A 3 -10.93 10.06 32.16
C PRO A 3 -9.63 9.41 31.68
N PRO A 4 -9.68 8.53 30.66
CA PRO A 4 -8.47 7.95 30.09
C PRO A 4 -7.58 9.08 29.58
N VAL A 5 -6.33 9.10 30.06
CA VAL A 5 -5.29 10.00 29.58
C VAL A 5 -5.08 9.67 28.10
N LYS A 6 -5.45 10.60 27.20
CA LYS A 6 -5.08 10.51 25.79
C LYS A 6 -3.55 10.49 25.71
N PRO A 7 -2.92 9.49 25.07
CA PRO A 7 -1.47 9.46 24.92
C PRO A 7 -0.99 10.71 24.17
N SER A 8 0.12 11.30 24.63
CA SER A 8 0.81 12.35 23.88
C SER A 8 1.27 11.78 22.53
N GLN A 9 0.85 12.45 21.47
CA GLN A 9 1.13 12.12 20.08
C GLN A 9 2.64 12.16 19.83
N SER A 10 3.16 11.21 19.05
CA SER A 10 4.43 11.42 18.35
C SER A 10 4.25 12.60 17.39
N ASP A 11 5.25 13.48 17.29
CA ASP A 11 5.33 14.52 16.25
C ASP A 11 5.61 13.91 14.87
N ASN A 12 4.83 12.90 14.47
CA ASN A 12 4.90 12.36 13.13
C ASN A 12 4.10 13.27 12.18
N ALA A 13 4.76 13.75 11.13
CA ALA A 13 4.31 14.83 10.25
C ALA A 13 3.17 14.43 9.27
N HIS A 14 2.39 13.40 9.62
CA HIS A 14 1.30 12.83 8.82
C HIS A 14 -0.10 13.24 9.29
N LYS A 15 -0.23 14.22 10.21
CA LYS A 15 -1.54 14.65 10.72
C LYS A 15 -2.46 15.22 9.63
N ASP A 16 -1.89 15.91 8.65
CA ASP A 16 -2.63 16.67 7.62
C ASP A 16 -2.39 16.20 6.18
N ILE A 17 -1.72 15.04 5.98
CA ILE A 17 -1.44 14.50 4.64
C ILE A 17 -1.77 12.99 4.58
N PRO A 18 -2.09 12.43 3.38
CA PRO A 18 -2.51 11.03 3.22
C PRO A 18 -1.45 9.94 3.52
N GLY A 19 -0.33 10.27 4.17
CA GLY A 19 0.79 9.35 4.38
C GLY A 19 0.56 8.33 5.49
N ASN A 20 1.25 7.18 5.40
CA ASN A 20 1.17 6.14 6.43
C ASN A 20 2.02 6.52 7.66
N PRO A 21 1.43 6.67 8.85
CA PRO A 21 2.13 7.14 10.04
C PRO A 21 3.03 6.09 10.69
N SER A 22 3.06 4.87 10.18
CA SER A 22 3.94 3.81 10.69
C SER A 22 5.40 3.96 10.24
N THR A 23 5.69 4.78 9.24
CA THR A 23 7.06 5.06 8.77
C THR A 23 7.28 6.55 8.60
N ALA A 24 8.54 6.98 8.45
CA ALA A 24 8.87 8.37 8.16
C ALA A 24 8.19 8.87 6.88
N LYS A 25 7.88 10.17 6.87
CA LYS A 25 7.33 10.92 5.72
C LYS A 25 8.32 11.09 4.58
N SER A 26 9.61 11.04 4.86
CA SER A 26 10.67 11.14 3.86
C SER A 26 11.87 10.29 4.30
N SER A 27 12.61 9.76 3.33
CA SER A 27 13.82 9.00 3.63
C SER A 27 15.06 9.89 3.62
N GLN A 28 15.97 9.68 4.58
CA GLN A 28 17.33 10.24 4.52
C GLN A 28 18.24 9.46 3.58
N VAL A 29 17.88 8.22 3.25
CA VAL A 29 18.57 7.38 2.28
C VAL A 29 17.89 7.57 0.93
N ALA A 30 18.66 7.77 -0.14
CA ALA A 30 18.11 7.83 -1.49
C ALA A 30 17.81 6.42 -2.01
N LEU A 31 16.82 6.31 -2.91
CA LEU A 31 16.60 5.06 -3.64
C LEU A 31 17.86 4.69 -4.43
N ARG A 32 18.12 3.38 -4.53
CA ARG A 32 19.29 2.87 -5.23
C ARG A 32 19.23 3.31 -6.70
N GLN A 33 20.32 3.91 -7.18
CA GLN A 33 20.38 4.42 -8.55
C GLN A 33 20.95 3.42 -9.54
N GLU A 34 21.88 2.58 -9.08
CA GLU A 34 22.60 1.58 -9.87
C GLU A 34 22.68 0.26 -9.10
N ALA A 35 22.61 -0.85 -9.83
CA ALA A 35 22.77 -2.18 -9.29
C ALA A 35 23.62 -3.04 -10.22
N ARG A 36 24.63 -3.72 -9.66
CA ARG A 36 25.31 -4.82 -10.35
C ARG A 36 24.42 -6.06 -10.27
N ALA A 37 24.45 -6.90 -11.30
CA ALA A 37 23.61 -8.10 -11.36
C ALA A 37 23.80 -9.04 -10.16
N ASP A 38 25.02 -9.16 -9.64
CA ASP A 38 25.37 -9.99 -8.46
C ASP A 38 24.90 -9.40 -7.12
N ALA A 39 24.40 -8.17 -7.13
CA ALA A 39 23.93 -7.45 -5.95
C ALA A 39 22.40 -7.29 -5.91
N LEU A 40 21.67 -7.93 -6.84
CA LEU A 40 20.22 -8.05 -6.82
C LEU A 40 19.85 -9.44 -6.29
N ARG A 41 18.89 -9.49 -5.37
CA ARG A 41 18.43 -10.71 -4.70
C ARG A 41 17.23 -11.33 -5.38
N VAL A 42 16.35 -10.48 -5.92
CA VAL A 42 15.07 -10.86 -6.52
C VAL A 42 14.97 -10.35 -7.94
N LEU A 43 15.33 -9.09 -8.19
CA LEU A 43 15.25 -8.48 -9.51
C LEU A 43 16.33 -9.03 -10.44
N SER A 44 15.97 -9.36 -11.67
CA SER A 44 16.96 -9.53 -12.74
C SER A 44 17.48 -8.16 -13.21
N PRO A 45 18.59 -8.11 -13.97
CA PRO A 45 19.03 -6.87 -14.62
C PRO A 45 17.95 -6.23 -15.51
N ASP A 46 17.13 -7.05 -16.17
CA ASP A 46 16.02 -6.56 -17.01
C ASP A 46 14.88 -5.99 -16.15
N ASP A 47 14.55 -6.62 -15.03
CA ASP A 47 13.57 -6.08 -14.08
C ASP A 47 14.05 -4.74 -13.48
N TRP A 48 15.35 -4.65 -13.17
CA TRP A 48 15.96 -3.41 -12.68
C TRP A 48 15.89 -2.29 -13.72
N ALA A 49 16.22 -2.60 -14.98
CA ALA A 49 16.09 -1.65 -16.09
C ALA A 49 14.63 -1.21 -16.27
N PHE A 50 13.68 -2.16 -16.20
CA PHE A 50 12.25 -1.86 -16.27
C PHE A 50 11.80 -0.94 -15.15
N TRP A 51 12.19 -1.21 -13.90
CA TRP A 51 11.90 -0.38 -12.73
C TRP A 51 12.37 1.06 -12.92
N LYS A 52 13.63 1.23 -13.36
CA LYS A 52 14.24 2.54 -13.59
C LYS A 52 13.52 3.34 -14.68
N GLU A 53 13.13 2.67 -15.75
CA GLU A 53 12.47 3.29 -16.91
C GLU A 53 10.99 3.59 -16.63
N ASN A 54 10.29 2.72 -15.90
CA ASN A 54 8.84 2.78 -15.81
C ASN A 54 8.32 3.23 -14.45
N GLY A 55 9.16 3.36 -13.42
CA GLY A 55 8.74 3.83 -12.10
C GLY A 55 7.88 2.82 -11.32
N TYR A 56 7.71 1.60 -11.84
CA TYR A 56 7.05 0.49 -11.17
C TYR A 56 7.64 -0.86 -11.60
N ILE A 57 7.38 -1.91 -10.84
CA ILE A 57 7.76 -3.29 -11.16
C ILE A 57 6.78 -4.27 -10.50
N VAL A 58 6.52 -5.41 -11.17
CA VAL A 58 5.75 -6.52 -10.60
C VAL A 58 6.70 -7.67 -10.30
N ILE A 59 6.79 -8.02 -9.01
CA ILE A 59 7.53 -9.18 -8.52
C ILE A 59 6.62 -10.39 -8.57
N LYS A 60 6.85 -11.26 -9.55
CA LYS A 60 6.06 -12.48 -9.72
C LYS A 60 6.28 -13.45 -8.55
N GLY A 61 5.17 -13.96 -8.02
CA GLY A 61 5.15 -14.95 -6.93
C GLY A 61 5.94 -14.49 -5.70
N ALA A 62 5.77 -13.23 -5.28
CA ALA A 62 6.42 -12.66 -4.10
C ALA A 62 6.04 -13.41 -2.81
N VAL A 63 4.81 -13.92 -2.75
CA VAL A 63 4.40 -14.95 -1.78
C VAL A 63 3.74 -16.13 -2.51
N PRO A 64 3.70 -17.33 -1.90
CA PRO A 64 2.95 -18.46 -2.46
C PRO A 64 1.47 -18.11 -2.62
N ARG A 65 0.85 -18.61 -3.71
CA ARG A 65 -0.58 -18.38 -4.00
C ARG A 65 -1.50 -18.79 -2.85
N GLU A 66 -1.22 -19.91 -2.20
CA GLU A 66 -1.98 -20.38 -1.02
C GLU A 66 -1.90 -19.39 0.16
N GLN A 67 -0.74 -18.76 0.37
CA GLN A 67 -0.56 -17.77 1.42
C GLN A 67 -1.36 -16.49 1.11
N ALA A 68 -1.37 -16.06 -0.16
CA ALA A 68 -2.20 -14.95 -0.63
C ALA A 68 -3.69 -15.25 -0.43
N GLN A 69 -4.12 -16.47 -0.78
CA GLN A 69 -5.50 -16.92 -0.62
C GLN A 69 -5.94 -16.96 0.85
N LYS A 70 -5.13 -17.50 1.77
CA LYS A 70 -5.44 -17.46 3.22
C LYS A 70 -5.66 -16.05 3.74
N THR A 71 -4.92 -15.08 3.19
CA THR A 71 -5.12 -13.67 3.52
C THR A 71 -6.44 -13.16 2.97
N ALA A 72 -6.79 -13.49 1.72
CA ALA A 72 -8.08 -13.13 1.12
C ALA A 72 -9.27 -13.70 1.91
N GLU A 73 -9.22 -14.98 2.27
CA GLU A 73 -10.25 -15.66 3.08
C GLU A 73 -10.45 -14.95 4.43
N PHE A 74 -9.36 -14.58 5.10
CA PHE A 74 -9.42 -13.78 6.32
C PHE A 74 -10.07 -12.41 6.09
N LEU A 75 -9.80 -11.73 4.97
CA LEU A 75 -10.42 -10.42 4.69
C LEU A 75 -11.92 -10.53 4.47
N TRP A 76 -12.39 -11.59 3.78
CA TRP A 76 -13.81 -11.88 3.64
C TRP A 76 -14.47 -12.08 5.01
N GLU A 77 -13.89 -12.90 5.88
CA GLU A 77 -14.37 -13.15 7.24
C GLU A 77 -14.37 -11.89 8.10
N PHE A 78 -13.23 -11.19 8.16
CA PHE A 78 -13.04 -9.99 8.96
C PHE A 78 -14.02 -8.86 8.59
N ASP A 79 -14.31 -8.73 7.30
CA ASP A 79 -15.19 -7.70 6.78
C ASP A 79 -16.67 -8.14 6.72
N GLU A 80 -16.97 -9.34 7.24
CA GLU A 80 -18.30 -9.96 7.34
C GLU A 80 -18.97 -10.15 5.98
N LYS A 81 -18.20 -10.61 5.00
CA LYS A 81 -18.66 -10.80 3.63
C LYS A 81 -18.46 -12.23 3.19
N ASP A 82 -19.39 -12.71 2.39
CA ASP A 82 -19.34 -14.03 1.78
C ASP A 82 -18.98 -13.89 0.29
N PRO A 83 -17.87 -14.48 -0.18
CA PRO A 83 -17.46 -14.40 -1.58
C PRO A 83 -18.49 -15.00 -2.55
N ASP A 84 -19.40 -15.85 -2.09
CA ASP A 84 -20.44 -16.48 -2.92
C ASP A 84 -21.80 -15.78 -2.80
N ASN A 85 -21.91 -14.72 -2.00
CA ASN A 85 -23.16 -13.97 -1.79
C ASN A 85 -22.99 -12.45 -1.96
N PRO A 86 -23.17 -11.92 -3.19
CA PRO A 86 -23.04 -10.49 -3.50
C PRO A 86 -23.92 -9.53 -2.68
N GLU A 87 -24.99 -10.03 -2.06
CA GLU A 87 -25.86 -9.23 -1.19
C GLU A 87 -25.13 -8.76 0.07
N THR A 88 -24.07 -9.45 0.51
CA THR A 88 -23.29 -9.04 1.69
C THR A 88 -22.22 -7.99 1.35
N TRP A 89 -21.89 -7.77 0.08
CA TRP A 89 -20.68 -7.03 -0.31
C TRP A 89 -20.78 -5.51 -0.10
N TYR A 90 -21.97 -4.94 -0.20
CA TYR A 90 -22.17 -3.49 -0.26
C TYR A 90 -22.84 -2.92 0.99
N ALA A 91 -22.54 -3.52 2.14
CA ALA A 91 -22.95 -2.99 3.43
C ALA A 91 -22.43 -1.55 3.61
N PRO A 92 -23.19 -0.67 4.30
CA PRO A 92 -22.73 0.69 4.59
C PRO A 92 -21.37 0.72 5.30
N PRO A 93 -20.54 1.75 5.08
CA PRO A 93 -19.27 1.91 5.78
C PRO A 93 -19.47 1.92 7.30
N ARG A 94 -18.57 1.24 8.04
CA ARG A 94 -18.63 1.18 9.50
C ARG A 94 -18.11 2.45 10.18
N ALA A 95 -17.32 3.25 9.48
CA ALA A 95 -16.78 4.52 9.94
C ALA A 95 -16.76 5.54 8.80
N GLU A 96 -16.86 6.82 9.14
CA GLU A 96 -16.72 7.91 8.17
C GLU A 96 -15.25 8.08 7.78
N ILE A 97 -14.95 7.96 6.49
CA ILE A 97 -13.61 8.23 5.95
C ILE A 97 -13.56 9.72 5.58
N GLN A 98 -12.59 10.46 6.10
CA GLN A 98 -12.45 11.89 5.80
C GLN A 98 -12.03 12.14 4.34
N MET A 99 -11.19 11.24 3.79
CA MET A 99 -10.79 11.26 2.38
C MET A 99 -11.87 10.65 1.48
N LYS A 100 -12.73 11.52 0.94
CA LYS A 100 -13.92 11.12 0.16
C LYS A 100 -13.59 10.31 -1.09
N GLU A 101 -12.41 10.49 -1.69
CA GLU A 101 -11.95 9.71 -2.84
C GLU A 101 -11.80 8.21 -2.54
N LEU A 102 -11.61 7.83 -1.27
CA LEU A 102 -11.52 6.44 -0.85
C LEU A 102 -12.88 5.81 -0.52
N ALA A 103 -13.94 6.62 -0.43
CA ALA A 103 -15.28 6.11 -0.16
C ALA A 103 -15.74 5.14 -1.25
N GLY A 104 -16.19 3.95 -0.86
CA GLY A 104 -16.64 2.90 -1.78
C GLY A 104 -15.52 2.17 -2.53
N THR A 105 -14.25 2.53 -2.31
CA THR A 105 -13.11 1.86 -2.98
C THR A 105 -12.71 0.52 -2.35
N GLY A 106 -13.34 0.14 -1.22
CA GLY A 106 -13.18 -1.18 -0.61
C GLY A 106 -12.09 -1.28 0.46
N MET A 107 -11.67 -0.17 1.09
CA MET A 107 -10.67 -0.23 2.15
C MET A 107 -11.15 -1.07 3.34
N VAL A 108 -10.29 -1.98 3.81
CA VAL A 108 -10.53 -2.80 4.99
C VAL A 108 -9.54 -2.39 6.07
N GLU A 109 -10.06 -1.86 7.18
CA GLU A 109 -9.30 -1.30 8.30
C GLU A 109 -8.71 -2.40 9.21
N VAL A 110 -7.86 -3.25 8.64
CA VAL A 110 -7.18 -4.37 9.29
C VAL A 110 -5.68 -4.26 9.10
N TYR A 111 -4.92 -4.48 10.18
CA TYR A 111 -3.53 -4.03 10.25
C TYR A 111 -2.57 -5.11 10.75
N ASN A 112 -2.91 -5.83 11.80
CA ASN A 112 -1.98 -6.61 12.62
C ASN A 112 -2.28 -8.11 12.72
N ASN A 113 -3.29 -8.61 12.02
CA ASN A 113 -3.56 -10.05 11.95
C ASN A 113 -2.34 -10.85 11.39
N GLN A 114 -2.20 -12.10 11.83
CA GLN A 114 -1.13 -13.01 11.41
C GLN A 114 -1.03 -13.16 9.88
N ALA A 115 -2.15 -13.21 9.16
CA ALA A 115 -2.15 -13.37 7.72
C ALA A 115 -1.42 -12.20 7.03
N LEU A 116 -1.67 -10.95 7.48
CA LEU A 116 -0.98 -9.77 6.96
C LEU A 116 0.51 -9.78 7.35
N TRP A 117 0.85 -10.20 8.57
CA TRP A 117 2.25 -10.26 9.02
C TRP A 117 3.06 -11.32 8.29
N ASN A 118 2.46 -12.47 7.97
CA ASN A 118 3.11 -13.51 7.16
C ASN A 118 3.57 -12.97 5.79
N ASN A 119 2.77 -12.10 5.18
CA ASN A 119 3.13 -11.46 3.92
C ASN A 119 4.21 -10.39 4.10
N ARG A 120 4.10 -9.55 5.13
CA ARG A 120 5.11 -8.50 5.42
C ARG A 120 6.49 -9.07 5.69
N GLN A 121 6.57 -10.23 6.34
CA GLN A 121 7.82 -10.89 6.69
C GLN A 121 8.28 -11.97 5.70
N ALA A 122 7.64 -12.07 4.53
CA ALA A 122 8.06 -13.02 3.51
C ALA A 122 9.44 -12.60 2.93
N PRO A 123 10.45 -13.50 2.87
CA PRO A 123 11.79 -13.14 2.43
C PRO A 123 11.83 -12.50 1.05
N ARG A 124 11.09 -13.03 0.07
CA ARG A 124 11.07 -12.50 -1.31
C ARG A 124 10.40 -11.12 -1.41
N VAL A 125 9.43 -10.81 -0.54
CA VAL A 125 8.86 -9.46 -0.41
C VAL A 125 9.92 -8.51 0.12
N TYR A 126 10.57 -8.88 1.22
CA TYR A 126 11.64 -8.08 1.83
C TYR A 126 12.81 -7.84 0.85
N ASP A 127 13.33 -8.89 0.24
CA ASP A 127 14.48 -8.81 -0.66
C ASP A 127 14.20 -7.96 -1.91
N ALA A 128 12.95 -7.92 -2.40
CA ALA A 128 12.56 -7.00 -3.47
C ALA A 128 12.68 -5.53 -3.06
N PHE A 129 12.31 -5.18 -1.82
CA PHE A 129 12.53 -3.83 -1.30
C PHE A 129 14.01 -3.55 -1.02
N VAL A 130 14.79 -4.56 -0.60
CA VAL A 130 16.26 -4.42 -0.45
C VAL A 130 16.91 -4.09 -1.79
N ASP A 131 16.49 -4.74 -2.88
CA ASP A 131 17.01 -4.44 -4.21
C ASP A 131 16.77 -2.98 -4.61
N ILE A 132 15.57 -2.47 -4.34
CA ILE A 132 15.13 -1.10 -4.65
C ILE A 132 15.82 -0.04 -3.78
N TRP A 133 15.96 -0.30 -2.48
CA TRP A 133 16.60 0.64 -1.56
C TRP A 133 18.11 0.55 -1.54
N GLY A 134 18.69 -0.61 -1.89
CA GLY A 134 20.12 -0.87 -1.78
C GLY A 134 20.62 -1.01 -0.33
N THR A 135 19.71 -1.21 0.64
CA THR A 135 20.03 -1.45 2.04
C THR A 135 19.13 -2.54 2.61
N GLU A 136 19.70 -3.35 3.51
CA GLU A 136 18.97 -4.36 4.28
C GLU A 136 18.12 -3.74 5.40
N ARG A 137 18.50 -2.56 5.87
CA ARG A 137 17.94 -1.94 7.08
C ARG A 137 16.61 -1.27 6.78
N LEU A 138 15.55 -2.06 6.77
CA LEU A 138 14.21 -1.61 6.39
C LEU A 138 13.20 -1.82 7.51
N TRP A 139 12.23 -0.92 7.61
CA TRP A 139 11.01 -1.10 8.39
C TRP A 139 9.82 -1.20 7.46
N VAL A 140 8.97 -2.20 7.71
CA VAL A 140 7.75 -2.43 6.91
C VAL A 140 6.61 -1.53 7.37
N THR A 141 5.75 -1.07 6.47
CA THR A 141 4.57 -0.30 6.86
C THR A 141 3.53 -1.20 7.55
N ILE A 142 2.87 -0.64 8.56
CA ILE A 142 1.63 -1.18 9.13
C ILE A 142 0.49 -0.46 8.41
N ASP A 143 -0.11 -1.14 7.45
CA ASP A 143 -1.13 -0.60 6.55
C ASP A 143 -2.29 -1.59 6.36
N ARG A 144 -3.31 -1.12 5.65
CA ARG A 144 -4.60 -1.75 5.42
C ARG A 144 -4.57 -2.82 4.34
N ALA A 145 -5.73 -3.43 4.16
CA ALA A 145 -6.06 -4.24 3.00
C ALA A 145 -7.21 -3.61 2.20
N ASN A 146 -7.59 -4.25 1.10
CA ASN A 146 -8.63 -3.78 0.22
C ASN A 146 -9.44 -4.94 -0.37
N LEU A 147 -10.77 -4.80 -0.36
CA LEU A 147 -11.79 -5.61 -1.02
C LEU A 147 -12.61 -4.70 -1.95
N ASN A 148 -12.16 -4.56 -3.20
CA ASN A 148 -12.79 -3.70 -4.19
C ASN A 148 -13.79 -4.47 -5.06
N PHE A 149 -15.08 -4.22 -4.83
CA PHE A 149 -16.20 -4.89 -5.49
C PHE A 149 -16.52 -4.27 -6.87
N PRO A 150 -17.18 -5.03 -7.77
CA PRO A 150 -17.82 -4.50 -8.97
C PRO A 150 -18.71 -3.29 -8.69
N MET A 151 -18.74 -2.31 -9.59
CA MET A 151 -19.73 -1.24 -9.53
C MET A 151 -21.12 -1.79 -9.85
N ARG A 152 -22.12 -1.30 -9.13
CA ARG A 152 -23.54 -1.56 -9.39
C ARG A 152 -24.36 -0.29 -9.16
N PRO A 153 -25.61 -0.21 -9.64
CA PRO A 153 -26.47 0.95 -9.41
C PRO A 153 -26.55 1.32 -7.92
N GLY A 154 -26.18 2.56 -7.57
CA GLY A 154 -26.13 3.06 -6.20
C GLY A 154 -24.80 2.85 -5.46
N HIS A 155 -23.84 2.18 -6.09
CA HIS A 155 -22.48 1.94 -5.58
C HIS A 155 -21.41 2.23 -6.64
N GLU A 156 -21.63 3.27 -7.44
CA GLU A 156 -20.68 3.73 -8.45
C GLU A 156 -19.57 4.60 -7.83
N TYR A 157 -18.37 4.49 -8.38
CA TYR A 157 -17.25 5.36 -8.05
C TYR A 157 -16.44 5.72 -9.29
N LYS A 158 -15.71 6.83 -9.23
CA LYS A 158 -14.86 7.27 -10.33
C LYS A 158 -13.44 6.77 -10.12
N GLY A 159 -12.78 6.43 -11.22
CA GLY A 159 -11.36 6.20 -11.21
C GLY A 159 -10.62 7.52 -11.05
N PHE A 160 -9.39 7.44 -10.60
CA PHE A 160 -8.51 8.60 -10.46
C PHE A 160 -7.06 8.22 -10.77
N ILE A 161 -6.26 9.25 -11.04
CA ILE A 161 -4.80 9.21 -11.12
C ILE A 161 -4.30 10.41 -10.33
N HIS A 162 -3.33 10.19 -9.45
CA HIS A 162 -2.75 11.19 -8.58
C HIS A 162 -1.29 10.87 -8.24
N TRP A 163 -0.66 11.77 -7.49
CA TRP A 163 0.54 11.53 -6.71
C TRP A 163 0.19 11.72 -5.22
N ASP A 164 0.72 10.88 -4.34
CA ASP A 164 0.56 11.06 -2.89
C ASP A 164 1.46 12.17 -2.31
N TYR A 165 2.50 12.53 -3.07
CA TYR A 165 3.51 13.51 -2.69
C TYR A 165 3.73 14.49 -3.82
N ASP A 166 4.07 15.75 -3.51
CA ASP A 166 4.32 16.77 -4.54
C ASP A 166 5.49 16.31 -5.43
N PRO A 167 5.26 16.02 -6.72
CA PRO A 167 6.30 15.53 -7.62
C PRO A 167 7.44 16.54 -7.84
N GLU A 168 7.24 17.84 -7.61
CA GLU A 168 8.31 18.85 -7.67
C GLU A 168 9.37 18.64 -6.57
N THR A 169 9.00 17.99 -5.46
CA THR A 169 9.93 17.75 -4.35
C THR A 169 10.82 16.52 -4.54
N ARG A 170 10.60 15.74 -5.61
CA ARG A 170 11.32 14.50 -5.94
C ARG A 170 11.43 13.53 -4.74
N PRO A 171 10.29 13.17 -4.12
CA PRO A 171 10.25 12.34 -2.91
C PRO A 171 10.96 11.00 -3.11
N GLN A 172 11.73 10.58 -2.10
CA GLN A 172 12.37 9.27 -2.05
C GLN A 172 11.49 8.30 -1.27
N GLN A 173 10.47 7.77 -1.94
CA GLN A 173 9.52 6.83 -1.35
C GLN A 173 9.06 5.80 -2.37
N VAL A 174 8.64 4.65 -1.85
CA VAL A 174 8.02 3.58 -2.61
C VAL A 174 6.76 3.13 -1.91
N GLN A 175 5.84 2.59 -2.69
CA GLN A 175 4.63 1.95 -2.21
C GLN A 175 4.53 0.58 -2.84
N GLY A 176 3.76 -0.30 -2.20
CA GLY A 176 3.56 -1.63 -2.73
C GLY A 176 2.19 -2.20 -2.43
N VAL A 177 1.78 -3.10 -3.32
CA VAL A 177 0.46 -3.71 -3.37
C VAL A 177 0.67 -5.19 -3.65
N LEU A 178 0.31 -6.03 -2.69
CA LEU A 178 0.31 -7.48 -2.85
C LEU A 178 -1.05 -7.94 -3.35
N ALA A 179 -1.09 -8.62 -4.48
CA ALA A 179 -2.32 -9.21 -5.02
C ALA A 179 -2.71 -10.45 -4.21
N LEU A 180 -3.93 -10.46 -3.65
CA LEU A 180 -4.48 -11.58 -2.89
C LEU A 180 -5.48 -12.42 -3.70
N ALA A 181 -5.82 -11.96 -4.90
CA ALA A 181 -6.60 -12.64 -5.92
C ALA A 181 -6.06 -12.27 -7.31
N ASP A 182 -6.37 -13.06 -8.33
CA ASP A 182 -6.00 -12.75 -9.71
C ASP A 182 -6.68 -11.46 -10.18
N GLN A 183 -5.88 -10.58 -10.77
CA GLN A 183 -6.22 -9.23 -11.21
C GLN A 183 -5.77 -9.03 -12.67
N THR A 184 -6.02 -10.03 -13.51
CA THR A 184 -5.61 -10.05 -14.93
C THR A 184 -6.69 -9.52 -15.88
N ASP A 185 -7.94 -9.43 -15.40
CA ASP A 185 -9.05 -8.90 -16.17
C ASP A 185 -8.96 -7.37 -16.28
N PRO A 186 -8.93 -6.77 -17.49
CA PRO A 186 -8.83 -5.32 -17.66
C PRO A 186 -10.06 -4.54 -17.18
N GLU A 187 -11.21 -5.18 -17.01
CA GLU A 187 -12.44 -4.59 -16.48
C GLU A 187 -12.58 -4.76 -14.97
N MET A 188 -11.81 -5.68 -14.37
CA MET A 188 -11.65 -5.72 -12.93
C MET A 188 -10.95 -4.43 -12.48
N GLY A 189 -11.33 -3.90 -11.31
CA GLY A 189 -10.75 -2.68 -10.77
C GLY A 189 -9.26 -2.83 -10.42
N GLY A 190 -8.71 -1.86 -9.71
CA GLY A 190 -7.36 -1.93 -9.16
C GLY A 190 -6.37 -0.95 -9.78
N PHE A 191 -5.10 -1.29 -9.71
CA PHE A 191 -4.01 -0.35 -10.00
C PHE A 191 -3.94 0.03 -11.49
N GLN A 192 -3.72 1.31 -11.73
CA GLN A 192 -3.32 1.86 -13.01
C GLN A 192 -2.25 2.93 -12.79
N CYS A 193 -1.39 3.15 -13.79
CA CYS A 193 -0.36 4.17 -13.74
C CYS A 193 -0.07 4.74 -15.14
N ILE A 194 0.72 5.83 -15.20
CA ILE A 194 1.16 6.42 -16.46
C ILE A 194 2.70 6.46 -16.49
N PRO A 195 3.39 5.38 -16.91
CA PRO A 195 4.86 5.34 -16.97
C PRO A 195 5.45 6.40 -17.91
N TRP A 196 4.72 6.74 -18.97
CA TRP A 196 5.12 7.84 -19.85
C TRP A 196 5.23 9.16 -19.08
N LEU A 197 4.25 9.47 -18.21
CA LEU A 197 4.25 10.71 -17.45
C LEU A 197 5.31 10.70 -16.35
N PHE A 198 5.61 9.55 -15.76
CA PHE A 198 6.76 9.38 -14.86
C PHE A 198 8.08 9.79 -15.54
N ARG A 199 8.31 9.32 -16.78
CA ARG A 199 9.52 9.67 -17.55
C ARG A 199 9.55 11.11 -18.03
N ASN A 200 8.40 11.63 -18.43
CA ASN A 200 8.30 12.89 -19.15
C ASN A 200 7.80 14.05 -18.28
N TYR A 201 7.75 13.88 -16.95
CA TYR A 201 7.20 14.87 -16.01
C TYR A 201 7.78 16.28 -16.23
N ASP A 202 9.10 16.41 -16.34
CA ASP A 202 9.78 17.71 -16.44
C ASP A 202 9.50 18.46 -17.74
N THR A 203 9.16 17.75 -18.82
CA THR A 203 8.72 18.36 -20.09
C THR A 203 7.21 18.58 -20.09
N TRP A 204 6.43 17.57 -19.66
CA TRP A 204 4.98 17.65 -19.56
C TRP A 204 4.55 18.84 -18.71
N LYS A 205 5.19 19.07 -17.55
CA LYS A 205 4.80 20.15 -16.64
C LYS A 205 4.87 21.55 -17.25
N GLN A 206 5.74 21.77 -18.24
CA GLN A 206 5.89 23.06 -18.92
C GLN A 206 4.69 23.37 -19.82
N THR A 207 3.88 22.37 -20.17
CA THR A 207 2.67 22.51 -20.98
C THR A 207 1.42 22.80 -20.14
N GLN A 208 1.54 22.71 -18.82
CA GLN A 208 0.42 22.79 -17.89
C GLN A 208 0.27 24.22 -17.34
N PRO A 209 -0.94 24.64 -16.94
CA PRO A 209 -1.15 25.92 -16.28
C PRO A 209 -0.30 26.09 -15.02
N GLU A 210 0.12 27.32 -14.69
CA GLU A 210 0.92 27.61 -13.50
C GLU A 210 0.17 27.29 -12.19
N ASP A 211 -1.15 27.43 -12.18
CA ASP A 211 -2.05 27.22 -11.04
C ASP A 211 -2.64 25.79 -10.96
N ARG A 212 -2.09 24.84 -11.73
CA ARG A 212 -2.51 23.44 -11.73
C ARG A 212 -2.46 22.80 -10.34
N ASP A 213 -3.36 21.84 -10.10
CA ASP A 213 -3.22 20.92 -8.96
C ASP A 213 -2.01 20.00 -9.20
N ARG A 214 -0.98 20.13 -8.36
CA ARG A 214 0.26 19.36 -8.49
C ARG A 214 0.11 17.89 -8.13
N PHE A 215 -0.94 17.53 -7.42
CA PHE A 215 -1.18 16.15 -6.98
C PHE A 215 -2.11 15.40 -7.93
N LYS A 216 -2.84 16.10 -8.80
CA LYS A 216 -3.81 15.51 -9.73
C LYS A 216 -3.50 15.96 -11.17
N PRO A 217 -2.78 15.14 -11.97
CA PRO A 217 -2.46 15.52 -13.33
C PRO A 217 -3.72 15.63 -14.19
N ASP A 218 -3.75 16.61 -15.10
CA ASP A 218 -4.65 16.53 -16.25
C ASP A 218 -4.14 15.45 -17.20
N ILE A 219 -4.96 14.42 -17.38
CA ILE A 219 -4.65 13.23 -18.19
C ILE A 219 -5.24 13.31 -19.59
N THR A 220 -5.84 14.44 -19.98
CA THR A 220 -6.41 14.64 -21.32
C THR A 220 -5.32 14.43 -22.38
N GLY A 221 -5.53 13.47 -23.29
CA GLY A 221 -4.55 13.09 -24.32
C GLY A 221 -3.44 12.14 -23.83
N LEU A 222 -3.55 11.63 -22.60
CA LEU A 222 -2.66 10.59 -22.04
C LEU A 222 -3.40 9.25 -21.86
N GLU A 223 -4.63 9.11 -22.32
CA GLU A 223 -5.47 7.92 -22.12
C GLU A 223 -4.83 6.66 -22.72
N ASP A 224 -4.17 6.80 -23.87
CA ASP A 224 -3.41 5.73 -24.54
C ASP A 224 -2.14 5.31 -23.78
N LYS A 225 -1.72 6.11 -22.79
CA LYS A 225 -0.50 5.91 -22.00
C LYS A 225 -0.79 5.33 -20.62
N ILE A 226 -2.06 5.18 -20.27
CA ILE A 226 -2.47 4.54 -19.01
C ILE A 226 -2.22 3.05 -19.12
N VAL A 227 -1.43 2.53 -18.19
CA VAL A 227 -1.13 1.10 -18.07
C VAL A 227 -2.00 0.51 -16.97
N LYS A 228 -2.86 -0.43 -17.37
CA LYS A 228 -3.60 -1.33 -16.49
C LYS A 228 -2.68 -2.51 -16.13
N VAL A 229 -2.10 -2.53 -14.94
CA VAL A 229 -1.08 -3.53 -14.57
C VAL A 229 -1.76 -4.86 -14.19
N PRO A 230 -1.55 -5.96 -14.94
CA PRO A 230 -2.09 -7.26 -14.57
C PRO A 230 -1.25 -7.90 -13.46
N MET A 231 -1.91 -8.56 -12.52
CA MET A 231 -1.26 -9.29 -11.42
C MET A 231 -1.99 -10.60 -11.15
N GLU A 232 -1.26 -11.62 -10.72
CA GLU A 232 -1.81 -12.88 -10.22
C GLU A 232 -1.72 -12.92 -8.70
N ALA A 233 -2.54 -13.75 -8.05
CA ALA A 233 -2.49 -13.91 -6.60
C ALA A 233 -1.08 -14.35 -6.15
N GLY A 234 -0.49 -13.59 -5.23
CA GLY A 234 0.88 -13.76 -4.75
C GLY A 234 1.90 -12.79 -5.36
N ASP A 235 1.54 -12.07 -6.43
CA ASP A 235 2.41 -11.05 -7.02
C ASP A 235 2.45 -9.77 -6.15
N LEU A 236 3.62 -9.13 -6.09
CA LEU A 236 3.82 -7.84 -5.44
C LEU A 236 4.14 -6.77 -6.48
N LEU A 237 3.31 -5.74 -6.57
CA LEU A 237 3.61 -4.51 -7.29
C LEU A 237 4.37 -3.57 -6.36
N ILE A 238 5.46 -2.99 -6.83
CA ILE A 238 6.18 -1.90 -6.16
C ILE A 238 6.23 -0.72 -7.14
N PHE A 239 5.97 0.50 -6.67
CA PHE A 239 6.02 1.71 -7.49
C PHE A 239 6.63 2.88 -6.73
N ASN A 240 7.30 3.76 -7.47
CA ASN A 240 7.95 4.95 -6.98
C ASN A 240 6.91 6.03 -6.64
N SER A 241 7.11 6.83 -5.59
CA SER A 241 6.23 7.96 -5.27
C SER A 241 6.07 9.00 -6.38
N LEU A 242 7.01 9.06 -7.33
CA LEU A 242 6.92 9.91 -8.52
C LEU A 242 6.05 9.30 -9.63
N GLN A 243 5.62 8.04 -9.51
CA GLN A 243 4.76 7.39 -10.49
C GLN A 243 3.31 7.90 -10.33
N PRO A 244 2.75 8.64 -11.30
CA PRO A 244 1.32 8.94 -11.29
C PRO A 244 0.55 7.62 -11.40
N HIS A 245 -0.34 7.41 -10.44
CA HIS A 245 -1.04 6.14 -10.29
C HIS A 245 -2.43 6.38 -9.70
N GLY A 246 -3.26 5.34 -9.67
CA GLY A 246 -4.51 5.39 -8.93
C GLY A 246 -5.36 4.15 -9.12
N ILE A 247 -6.63 4.26 -8.74
CA ILE A 247 -7.57 3.15 -8.79
C ILE A 247 -8.46 3.32 -10.01
N ARG A 248 -8.61 2.25 -10.80
CA ARG A 248 -9.61 2.18 -11.88
C ARG A 248 -10.94 1.60 -11.35
N PRO A 249 -12.09 2.02 -11.91
CA PRO A 249 -13.38 1.45 -11.55
C PRO A 249 -13.45 -0.03 -11.89
N ASN A 250 -14.07 -0.82 -11.01
CA ASN A 250 -14.34 -2.22 -11.24
C ASN A 250 -15.63 -2.36 -12.04
N ARG A 251 -15.50 -2.69 -13.32
CA ARG A 251 -16.58 -2.90 -14.28
C ARG A 251 -16.82 -4.37 -14.59
N SER A 252 -16.09 -5.28 -13.95
CA SER A 252 -16.31 -6.71 -14.10
C SER A 252 -17.67 -7.10 -13.52
N ASP A 253 -18.28 -8.18 -14.02
CA ASP A 253 -19.61 -8.61 -13.55
C ASP A 253 -19.56 -9.19 -12.13
N ASN A 254 -18.50 -9.94 -11.80
CA ASN A 254 -18.44 -10.73 -10.57
C ASN A 254 -17.04 -10.87 -9.95
N LYS A 255 -16.04 -10.09 -10.38
CA LYS A 255 -14.68 -10.22 -9.87
C LYS A 255 -14.38 -9.17 -8.81
N VAL A 256 -13.97 -9.63 -7.64
CA VAL A 256 -13.61 -8.76 -6.51
C VAL A 256 -12.10 -8.66 -6.41
N ARG A 257 -11.59 -7.43 -6.42
CA ARG A 257 -10.17 -7.16 -6.32
C ARG A 257 -9.75 -7.16 -4.87
N ILE A 258 -8.79 -8.01 -4.53
CA ILE A 258 -8.33 -8.20 -3.16
C ILE A 258 -6.83 -7.93 -3.09
N ALA A 259 -6.42 -7.07 -2.16
CA ALA A 259 -5.00 -6.79 -1.96
C ALA A 259 -4.65 -6.40 -0.53
N GLN A 260 -3.36 -6.51 -0.23
CA GLN A 260 -2.75 -5.93 0.97
C GLN A 260 -1.76 -4.83 0.56
N TYR A 261 -1.79 -3.70 1.26
CA TYR A 261 -0.78 -2.66 1.10
C TYR A 261 0.46 -3.01 1.92
N ILE A 262 1.62 -3.07 1.26
CA ILE A 262 2.91 -3.38 1.89
C ILE A 262 3.95 -2.47 1.25
N SER A 263 4.58 -1.63 2.06
CA SER A 263 5.77 -0.90 1.67
C SER A 263 6.88 -1.09 2.71
N MET A 264 8.10 -0.75 2.35
CA MET A 264 9.23 -0.72 3.26
C MET A 264 10.03 0.56 3.05
N MET A 265 10.49 1.12 4.16
CA MET A 265 11.29 2.34 4.21
C MET A 265 12.58 2.06 5.00
N PRO A 266 13.67 2.78 4.77
CA PRO A 266 14.88 2.70 5.58
C PRO A 266 14.55 2.86 7.07
N ALA A 267 15.09 1.95 7.89
CA ALA A 267 14.82 1.92 9.32
C ALA A 267 15.39 3.16 10.01
N GLU A 268 14.59 3.77 10.89
CA GLU A 268 14.99 4.94 11.69
C GLU A 268 15.22 4.54 13.15
N GLU A 269 16.20 3.67 13.41
CA GLU A 269 16.41 3.07 14.74
C GLU A 269 16.64 4.09 15.87
N SER A 270 17.12 5.28 15.53
CA SER A 270 17.27 6.41 16.46
C SER A 270 15.94 7.09 16.81
N ASN A 271 14.90 6.94 16.00
CA ASN A 271 13.56 7.48 16.23
C ASN A 271 12.78 6.58 17.22
N ARG A 272 13.07 6.78 18.51
CA ARG A 272 12.53 5.96 19.60
C ARG A 272 11.00 6.03 19.69
N GLU A 273 10.41 7.21 19.51
CA GLU A 273 8.96 7.38 19.58
C GLU A 273 8.23 6.59 18.51
N LEU A 274 8.68 6.70 17.25
CA LEU A 274 8.11 5.94 16.14
C LEU A 274 8.29 4.43 16.36
N ARG A 275 9.48 4.01 16.79
CA ARG A 275 9.77 2.60 17.09
C ARG A 275 8.85 2.05 18.18
N GLU A 276 8.71 2.77 19.29
CA GLU A 276 7.83 2.38 20.40
C GLU A 276 6.37 2.32 19.99
N TRP A 277 5.92 3.28 19.17
CA TRP A 277 4.58 3.27 18.60
C TRP A 277 4.35 2.03 17.72
N ARG A 278 5.29 1.70 16.82
CA ARG A 278 5.20 0.52 15.94
C ARG A 278 5.09 -0.77 16.77
N ILE A 279 5.96 -0.93 17.77
CA ILE A 279 5.94 -2.08 18.68
C ILE A 279 4.61 -2.18 19.41
N ARG A 280 4.06 -1.05 19.90
CA ARG A 280 2.75 -1.01 20.55
C ARG A 280 1.62 -1.36 19.60
N SER A 281 1.62 -0.81 18.38
CA SER A 281 0.63 -1.12 17.34
C SER A 281 0.56 -2.62 17.09
N TRP A 282 1.69 -3.31 16.91
CA TRP A 282 1.73 -4.76 16.78
C TRP A 282 1.33 -5.50 18.07
N LYS A 283 1.91 -5.10 19.21
CA LYS A 283 1.74 -5.80 20.49
C LYS A 283 0.29 -5.76 20.98
N ASP A 284 -0.36 -4.62 20.80
CA ASP A 284 -1.70 -4.33 21.31
C ASP A 284 -2.76 -4.30 20.19
N ARG A 285 -2.35 -4.54 18.92
CA ARG A 285 -3.21 -4.54 17.73
C ARG A 285 -3.98 -3.23 17.57
N VAL A 286 -3.27 -2.12 17.75
CA VAL A 286 -3.81 -0.76 17.62
C VAL A 286 -3.59 -0.29 16.19
N ALA A 287 -4.64 0.24 15.57
CA ALA A 287 -4.58 0.81 14.23
C ALA A 287 -3.70 2.08 14.20
N PRO A 288 -3.06 2.38 13.05
CA PRO A 288 -2.66 3.74 12.68
C PRO A 288 -3.79 4.75 12.93
N GLU A 289 -3.42 5.93 13.45
CA GLU A 289 -4.33 7.08 13.55
C GLU A 289 -3.88 8.15 12.54
N GLY A 290 -4.81 8.71 11.75
CA GLY A 290 -4.51 9.77 10.80
C GLY A 290 -5.70 10.11 9.90
N TYR A 291 -5.55 11.15 9.06
CA TYR A 291 -6.61 11.65 8.17
C TYR A 291 -7.26 10.53 7.31
N ALA A 292 -6.45 9.59 6.84
CA ALA A 292 -6.89 8.48 6.00
C ALA A 292 -7.19 7.18 6.77
N PHE A 293 -7.02 7.12 8.09
CA PHE A 293 -7.07 5.90 8.90
C PHE A 293 -8.11 6.01 10.02
N PRO A 294 -9.40 5.74 9.73
CA PRO A 294 -10.45 5.77 10.75
C PRO A 294 -10.40 4.58 11.73
N GLY A 295 -9.71 3.48 11.37
CA GLY A 295 -9.68 2.25 12.14
C GLY A 295 -10.98 1.43 12.05
N ASP A 296 -10.95 0.20 12.57
CA ASP A 296 -12.14 -0.62 12.71
C ASP A 296 -12.82 -0.34 14.07
N PRO A 297 -14.01 0.30 14.10
CA PRO A 297 -14.68 0.68 15.34
C PRO A 297 -15.09 -0.51 16.21
N ARG A 298 -15.07 -1.73 15.66
CA ARG A 298 -15.41 -2.96 16.38
C ARG A 298 -14.26 -3.48 17.24
N ASN A 299 -13.03 -2.97 17.07
CA ASN A 299 -11.81 -3.44 17.74
C ASN A 299 -11.54 -4.95 17.58
N TRP A 300 -11.98 -5.57 16.48
CA TRP A 300 -11.92 -7.02 16.32
C TRP A 300 -10.50 -7.58 16.33
N GLU A 301 -9.52 -6.85 15.77
CA GLU A 301 -8.11 -7.25 15.90
C GLU A 301 -7.70 -7.44 17.36
N GLN A 302 -8.23 -6.64 18.29
CA GLN A 302 -7.89 -6.70 19.71
C GLN A 302 -8.68 -7.79 20.45
N GLU A 303 -9.95 -7.98 20.09
CA GLU A 303 -10.89 -8.81 20.84
C GLU A 303 -11.00 -10.26 20.34
N ARG A 304 -10.75 -10.50 19.05
CA ARG A 304 -11.02 -11.80 18.40
C ARG A 304 -9.78 -12.56 17.96
N TYR A 305 -8.68 -11.88 17.68
CA TYR A 305 -7.50 -12.51 17.08
C TYR A 305 -6.29 -12.45 18.02
N PRO A 306 -5.46 -13.50 18.06
CA PRO A 306 -4.23 -13.47 18.81
C PRO A 306 -3.24 -12.46 18.22
N ARG A 307 -2.27 -12.05 19.03
CA ARG A 307 -1.11 -11.28 18.54
C ARG A 307 -0.37 -12.09 17.48
N ALA A 308 -0.03 -11.46 16.36
CA ALA A 308 0.79 -12.10 15.34
C ALA A 308 2.18 -12.48 15.89
N GLU A 309 2.64 -13.68 15.58
CA GLU A 309 4.00 -14.15 15.79
C GLU A 309 4.92 -13.62 14.68
N LEU A 310 6.07 -13.10 15.10
CA LEU A 310 7.08 -12.56 14.20
C LEU A 310 8.23 -13.55 14.04
N SER A 311 8.64 -13.76 12.80
CA SER A 311 9.93 -14.38 12.48
C SER A 311 11.08 -13.46 12.90
N PRO A 312 12.33 -13.95 12.99
CA PRO A 312 13.50 -13.09 13.24
C PRO A 312 13.61 -11.90 12.27
N LEU A 313 13.20 -12.07 11.01
CA LEU A 313 13.11 -10.99 10.03
C LEU A 313 11.96 -10.04 10.38
N GLY A 314 10.78 -10.57 10.71
CA GLY A 314 9.62 -9.79 11.16
C GLY A 314 9.91 -8.92 12.37
N GLU A 315 10.70 -9.41 13.33
CA GLU A 315 11.13 -8.62 14.50
C GLU A 315 11.97 -7.41 14.09
N LYS A 316 12.87 -7.55 13.11
CA LYS A 316 13.66 -6.43 12.57
C LYS A 316 12.81 -5.47 11.75
N LEU A 317 11.94 -6.00 10.89
CA LEU A 317 11.02 -5.21 10.05
C LEU A 317 10.04 -4.38 10.89
N LEU A 318 9.58 -4.91 12.03
CA LEU A 318 8.78 -4.15 12.98
C LEU A 318 9.60 -3.08 13.71
N GLY A 319 10.86 -3.37 14.01
CA GLY A 319 11.72 -2.61 14.92
C GLY A 319 11.73 -3.17 16.34
N LEU A 320 11.24 -4.39 16.57
CA LEU A 320 11.37 -5.10 17.85
C LEU A 320 12.82 -5.52 18.12
N ARG A 321 13.56 -5.88 17.07
CA ARG A 321 15.00 -6.14 17.09
C ARG A 321 15.73 -5.12 16.23
N ASP A 322 16.93 -4.72 16.64
CA ASP A 322 17.80 -3.84 15.87
C ASP A 322 18.39 -4.57 14.63
N TRP A 323 18.79 -3.81 13.62
CA TRP A 323 19.26 -4.32 12.32
C TRP A 323 20.68 -4.89 12.34
#